data_AF-X1RK87-F1
#
_entry.id   AF-X1RK87-F1
#
_cell.length_a   1.000
_cell.length_b   1.000
_cell.length_c   1.000
_cell.angle_alpha   90.00
_cell.angle_beta   90.00
_cell.angle_gamma   90.00
#
_symmetry.space_group_name_H-M   'P 1'
#
loop_
_entity.id
_entity.type
_entity.pdbx_description
1 polymer ?
#
loop_
_entity_poly.entity_id
_entity_poly.type
_entity_poly.pdbx_seq_one_letter_code
_entity_poly.pdbx_strand_id
1 'polypeptide(L)'
;MKIRDTCLDHRHRFTQNALTWTFPINIVDPVTEFKVHFRAKCNATAGDAPHWYYPPPVPYLIKEIAVIDGSEVIYALNGAEAWAMSGFDLGYLPMHRHHEYPDATSHWCFPIHFGRDLTDPEWIFDPKKFRNPQLRITWDLAAVIPIGHGGMKSAVDAPIEISVWAKIMEEGARPRGYLMTKQVKEYTPAGAGDEVTWLPVDFPIRKLMVRSYVENGQMGESTEHIKISQDQDKWIPVDLAADDFIRLMINWFPEMETAGDPYMSHHEYREHFGGWLGHGLICSGTTSLIVALRGWTSNMFRA
;
A
#
# COMPACT_ATOMS: atom_id res chain seq x y z
N MET A 1 13.21 -6.14 25.59
CA MET A 1 12.12 -5.66 24.72
C MET A 1 11.25 -6.86 24.39
N LYS A 2 9.98 -6.82 24.76
CA LYS A 2 9.04 -7.95 24.59
C LYS A 2 7.98 -7.56 23.56
N ILE A 3 7.96 -8.28 22.45
CA ILE A 3 7.05 -8.04 21.32
C ILE A 3 6.26 -9.32 21.08
N ARG A 4 4.96 -9.21 20.85
CA ARG A 4 4.09 -10.34 20.47
C ARG A 4 3.18 -9.99 19.31
N ASP A 5 2.81 -11.00 18.55
CA ASP A 5 1.72 -10.93 17.59
C ASP A 5 0.40 -11.34 18.27
N THR A 6 -0.69 -10.65 17.96
CA THR A 6 -2.00 -10.92 18.55
C THR A 6 -3.10 -10.65 17.55
N CYS A 7 -4.01 -11.60 17.40
CA CYS A 7 -5.22 -11.43 16.61
C CYS A 7 -6.23 -10.64 17.45
N LEU A 8 -6.59 -9.44 17.00
CA LEU A 8 -7.58 -8.58 17.66
C LEU A 8 -9.01 -8.90 17.22
N ASP A 9 -9.18 -9.24 15.94
CA ASP A 9 -10.44 -9.78 15.40
C ASP A 9 -10.13 -10.89 14.40
N HIS A 10 -10.79 -12.03 14.55
CA HIS A 10 -10.48 -13.23 13.77
C HIS A 10 -11.62 -13.57 12.81
N ARG A 11 -11.34 -13.47 11.51
CA ARG A 11 -12.25 -13.85 10.42
C ARG A 11 -13.66 -13.27 10.60
N HIS A 12 -13.72 -11.98 10.84
CA HIS A 12 -14.98 -11.24 10.78
C HIS A 12 -15.60 -11.42 9.41
N ARG A 13 -16.88 -11.82 9.37
CA ARG A 13 -17.58 -12.17 8.13
C ARG A 13 -18.49 -11.06 7.65
N PHE A 14 -18.36 -10.70 6.38
CA PHE A 14 -19.23 -9.72 5.71
C PHE A 14 -19.95 -10.36 4.53
N THR A 15 -21.23 -10.06 4.39
CA THR A 15 -22.08 -10.51 3.27
C THR A 15 -22.32 -9.41 2.24
N GLN A 16 -21.76 -8.22 2.47
CA GLN A 16 -21.85 -7.06 1.59
C GLN A 16 -20.70 -7.07 0.58
N ASN A 17 -21.03 -6.95 -0.70
CA ASN A 17 -20.05 -6.86 -1.79
C ASN A 17 -19.23 -5.57 -1.74
N ALA A 18 -19.80 -4.50 -1.18
CA ALA A 18 -19.13 -3.24 -0.94
C ALA A 18 -19.56 -2.70 0.44
N LEU A 19 -18.61 -2.29 1.25
CA LEU A 19 -18.84 -1.78 2.60
C LEU A 19 -17.63 -0.98 3.09
N THR A 20 -17.89 -0.04 3.98
CA THR A 20 -16.88 0.52 4.88
C THR A 20 -17.07 -0.10 6.26
N TRP A 21 -16.09 -0.86 6.71
CA TRP A 21 -16.06 -1.42 8.05
C TRP A 21 -15.11 -0.62 8.93
N THR A 22 -15.56 -0.32 10.15
CA THR A 22 -14.76 0.36 11.16
C THR A 22 -14.57 -0.56 12.35
N PHE A 23 -13.31 -0.80 12.69
CA PHE A 23 -12.87 -1.58 13.83
C PHE A 23 -12.29 -0.64 14.91
N PRO A 24 -12.87 -0.58 16.11
CA PRO A 24 -12.33 0.24 17.20
C PRO A 24 -11.04 -0.37 17.74
N ILE A 25 -9.99 0.45 17.88
CA ILE A 25 -8.69 0.01 18.39
C ILE A 25 -8.69 0.13 19.93
N ASN A 26 -9.11 -0.95 20.60
CA ASN A 26 -9.25 -1.02 22.06
C ASN A 26 -8.09 -1.75 22.75
N ILE A 27 -6.87 -1.31 22.49
CA ILE A 27 -5.64 -1.86 23.08
C ILE A 27 -4.87 -0.78 23.83
N VAL A 28 -4.11 -1.18 24.84
CA VAL A 28 -3.47 -0.27 25.79
C VAL A 28 -1.97 -0.10 25.52
N ASP A 29 -1.36 -1.12 24.93
CA ASP A 29 0.09 -1.17 24.71
C ASP A 29 0.44 -0.65 23.31
N PRO A 30 1.64 -0.05 23.14
CA PRO A 30 2.09 0.43 21.84
C PRO A 30 2.16 -0.64 20.76
N VAL A 31 1.85 -0.26 19.53
CA VAL A 31 1.79 -1.13 18.34
C VAL A 31 2.77 -0.65 17.28
N THR A 32 3.63 -1.55 16.85
CA THR A 32 4.57 -1.27 15.75
C THR A 32 3.95 -1.55 14.38
N GLU A 33 3.01 -2.50 14.32
CA GLU A 33 2.39 -2.94 13.08
C GLU A 33 0.95 -3.45 13.30
N PHE A 34 0.02 -3.03 12.45
CA PHE A 34 -1.24 -3.76 12.25
C PHE A 34 -1.14 -4.59 10.96
N LYS A 35 -1.80 -5.74 10.93
CA LYS A 35 -1.99 -6.52 9.69
C LYS A 35 -3.46 -6.74 9.45
N VAL A 36 -3.90 -6.35 8.26
CA VAL A 36 -5.24 -6.65 7.76
C VAL A 36 -5.14 -7.85 6.83
N HIS A 37 -5.72 -8.96 7.24
CA HIS A 37 -5.85 -10.14 6.41
C HIS A 37 -7.21 -10.13 5.73
N PHE A 38 -7.25 -10.00 4.40
CA PHE A 38 -8.47 -9.95 3.61
C PHE A 38 -8.60 -11.22 2.78
N ARG A 39 -9.78 -11.86 2.85
CA ARG A 39 -10.08 -13.08 2.10
C ARG A 39 -11.36 -12.94 1.32
N ALA A 40 -11.27 -13.21 0.02
CA ALA A 40 -12.39 -13.24 -0.90
C ALA A 40 -12.31 -14.48 -1.79
N LYS A 41 -13.47 -15.01 -2.15
CA LYS A 41 -13.58 -16.22 -2.96
C LYS A 41 -13.72 -15.86 -4.43
N CYS A 42 -12.97 -16.55 -5.27
CA CYS A 42 -13.07 -16.46 -6.73
C CYS A 42 -14.42 -17.03 -7.18
N ASN A 43 -15.02 -16.48 -8.24
CA ASN A 43 -16.24 -17.06 -8.81
C ASN A 43 -15.97 -18.48 -9.35
N ALA A 44 -17.03 -19.28 -9.55
CA ALA A 44 -16.92 -20.60 -10.20
C ALA A 44 -16.47 -20.51 -11.67
N THR A 45 -16.57 -19.33 -12.27
CA THR A 45 -16.13 -19.00 -13.64
C THR A 45 -14.81 -18.20 -13.64
N ALA A 46 -14.11 -18.14 -12.51
CA ALA A 46 -12.76 -17.60 -12.46
C ALA A 46 -11.85 -18.48 -13.35
N GLY A 47 -11.26 -17.89 -14.38
CA GLY A 47 -10.49 -18.59 -15.42
C GLY A 47 -11.21 -18.80 -16.76
N ASP A 48 -12.54 -18.65 -16.82
CA ASP A 48 -13.31 -18.75 -18.09
C ASP A 48 -13.37 -17.41 -18.85
N ALA A 49 -12.96 -16.32 -18.20
CA ALA A 49 -13.04 -14.99 -18.75
C ALA A 49 -11.75 -14.63 -19.53
N PRO A 50 -11.86 -13.96 -20.70
CA PRO A 50 -10.77 -13.85 -21.68
C PRO A 50 -9.68 -12.79 -21.36
N HIS A 51 -9.40 -12.50 -20.09
CA HIS A 51 -8.32 -11.59 -19.67
C HIS A 51 -7.45 -12.17 -18.56
N TRP A 52 -6.25 -11.64 -18.46
CA TRP A 52 -5.24 -11.93 -17.44
C TRP A 52 -5.59 -11.38 -16.03
N TYR A 53 -6.74 -10.71 -15.85
CA TYR A 53 -7.15 -10.05 -14.60
C TYR A 53 -8.25 -10.81 -13.83
N TYR A 54 -8.43 -12.10 -14.11
CA TYR A 54 -9.58 -12.86 -13.63
C TYR A 54 -9.21 -13.95 -12.62
N PRO A 55 -9.64 -13.82 -11.34
CA PRO A 55 -10.37 -12.70 -10.74
C PRO A 55 -9.43 -11.54 -10.37
N PRO A 56 -9.97 -10.32 -10.19
CA PRO A 56 -9.15 -9.16 -9.90
C PRO A 56 -8.34 -9.35 -8.61
N PRO A 57 -7.04 -9.01 -8.55
CA PRO A 57 -6.28 -9.10 -7.32
C PRO A 57 -6.92 -8.24 -6.22
N VAL A 58 -7.00 -8.79 -5.01
CA VAL A 58 -7.67 -8.17 -3.85
C VAL A 58 -7.21 -6.72 -3.55
N PRO A 59 -5.92 -6.34 -3.70
CA PRO A 59 -5.50 -4.96 -3.47
C PRO A 59 -6.30 -3.91 -4.26
N TYR A 60 -6.80 -4.27 -5.45
CA TYR A 60 -7.59 -3.38 -6.31
C TYR A 60 -9.07 -3.28 -5.94
N LEU A 61 -9.51 -4.18 -5.07
CA LEU A 61 -10.88 -4.20 -4.55
C LEU A 61 -11.00 -3.38 -3.27
N ILE A 62 -9.88 -2.93 -2.71
CA ILE A 62 -9.83 -2.16 -1.47
C ILE A 62 -9.58 -0.69 -1.83
N LYS A 63 -10.61 0.13 -1.60
CA LYS A 63 -10.57 1.58 -1.85
C LYS A 63 -9.74 2.31 -0.80
N GLU A 64 -9.79 1.84 0.45
CA GLU A 64 -9.06 2.49 1.54
C GLU A 64 -8.79 1.50 2.67
N ILE A 65 -7.57 1.54 3.21
CA ILE A 65 -7.20 1.06 4.54
C ILE A 65 -6.68 2.27 5.30
N ALA A 66 -7.33 2.62 6.41
CA ALA A 66 -7.01 3.81 7.17
C ALA A 66 -6.97 3.58 8.68
N VAL A 67 -6.04 4.24 9.35
CA VAL A 67 -6.01 4.38 10.81
C VAL A 67 -6.26 5.84 11.13
N ILE A 68 -7.33 6.11 11.88
CA ILE A 68 -7.85 7.45 12.12
C ILE A 68 -8.22 7.66 13.58
N ASP A 69 -8.12 8.90 14.07
CA ASP A 69 -8.70 9.34 15.35
C ASP A 69 -9.49 10.63 15.11
N GLY A 70 -10.81 10.50 14.96
CA GLY A 70 -11.67 11.63 14.58
C GLY A 70 -11.29 12.20 13.21
N SER A 71 -10.76 13.43 13.18
CA SER A 71 -10.27 14.09 11.96
C SER A 71 -8.78 13.87 11.69
N GLU A 72 -8.03 13.28 12.63
CA GLU A 72 -6.61 12.99 12.46
C GLU A 72 -6.44 11.69 11.66
N VAL A 73 -5.72 11.78 10.54
CA VAL A 73 -5.40 10.64 9.68
C VAL A 73 -3.96 10.23 9.94
N ILE A 74 -3.78 9.03 10.48
CA ILE A 74 -2.48 8.45 10.86
C ILE A 74 -1.94 7.64 9.69
N TYR A 75 -2.82 6.84 9.09
CA TYR A 75 -2.56 6.06 7.91
C TYR A 75 -3.78 6.13 7.00
N ALA A 76 -3.60 6.32 5.68
CA ALA A 76 -4.68 6.17 4.71
C ALA A 76 -4.11 5.96 3.30
N LEU A 77 -4.25 4.73 2.79
CA LEU A 77 -3.84 4.33 1.44
C LEU A 77 -4.89 3.39 0.85
N ASN A 78 -4.96 3.29 -0.48
CA ASN A 78 -5.72 2.21 -1.12
C ASN A 78 -5.00 0.85 -0.97
N GLY A 79 -5.65 -0.26 -1.32
CA GLY A 79 -5.08 -1.59 -1.08
C GLY A 79 -3.77 -1.83 -1.85
N ALA A 80 -3.68 -1.35 -3.09
CA ALA A 80 -2.49 -1.52 -3.92
C ALA A 80 -1.29 -0.73 -3.35
N GLU A 81 -1.51 0.51 -2.95
CA GLU A 81 -0.50 1.36 -2.30
C GLU A 81 -0.08 0.81 -0.95
N ALA A 82 -1.04 0.36 -0.12
CA ALA A 82 -0.75 -0.21 1.19
C ALA A 82 0.14 -1.44 1.08
N TRP A 83 -0.17 -2.33 0.13
CA TRP A 83 0.60 -3.53 -0.11
C TRP A 83 1.99 -3.20 -0.66
N ALA A 84 2.09 -2.29 -1.64
CA ALA A 84 3.38 -1.84 -2.18
C ALA A 84 4.26 -1.20 -1.10
N MET A 85 3.70 -0.27 -0.31
CA MET A 85 4.43 0.42 0.76
C MET A 85 5.04 -0.58 1.74
N SER A 86 4.26 -1.58 2.18
CA SER A 86 4.80 -2.61 3.07
C SER A 86 5.95 -3.42 2.44
N GLY A 87 5.90 -3.68 1.14
CA GLY A 87 7.02 -4.31 0.42
C GLY A 87 8.31 -3.49 0.51
N PHE A 88 8.22 -2.18 0.28
CA PHE A 88 9.36 -1.25 0.38
C PHE A 88 9.82 -0.97 1.82
N ASP A 89 8.93 -1.08 2.80
CA ASP A 89 9.30 -0.93 4.21
C ASP A 89 10.05 -2.17 4.72
N LEU A 90 9.65 -3.36 4.27
CA LEU A 90 10.17 -4.64 4.74
C LEU A 90 11.34 -5.17 3.90
N GLY A 91 11.47 -4.74 2.64
CA GLY A 91 12.40 -5.32 1.66
C GLY A 91 11.95 -6.69 1.15
N TYR A 92 10.70 -7.08 1.40
CA TYR A 92 10.10 -8.31 0.89
C TYR A 92 8.58 -8.15 0.81
N LEU A 93 7.94 -8.87 -0.11
CA LEU A 93 6.49 -8.81 -0.27
C LEU A 93 5.73 -9.44 0.90
N PRO A 94 4.65 -8.82 1.38
CA PRO A 94 3.79 -9.42 2.38
C PRO A 94 3.18 -10.74 1.89
N MET A 95 2.76 -11.56 2.86
CA MET A 95 2.01 -12.78 2.58
C MET A 95 0.81 -12.48 1.69
N HIS A 96 0.78 -13.13 0.53
CA HIS A 96 -0.36 -13.16 -0.35
C HIS A 96 -0.46 -14.56 -0.95
N ARG A 97 -1.69 -14.93 -1.28
CA ARG A 97 -2.02 -16.10 -2.06
C ARG A 97 -3.16 -15.68 -2.97
N HIS A 98 -2.81 -15.29 -4.19
CA HIS A 98 -3.79 -15.05 -5.23
C HIS A 98 -4.17 -16.38 -5.87
N HIS A 99 -5.43 -16.53 -6.23
CA HIS A 99 -5.92 -17.70 -6.94
C HIS A 99 -6.76 -17.27 -8.12
N GLU A 100 -6.51 -17.92 -9.25
CA GLU A 100 -7.31 -17.79 -10.47
C GLU A 100 -8.28 -18.96 -10.65
N TYR A 101 -8.14 -20.01 -9.84
CA TYR A 101 -8.97 -21.21 -9.93
C TYR A 101 -10.43 -20.97 -9.49
N PRO A 102 -11.40 -21.63 -10.16
CA PRO A 102 -12.80 -21.67 -9.76
C PRO A 102 -12.97 -21.99 -8.27
N ASP A 103 -13.76 -21.17 -7.57
CA ASP A 103 -14.07 -21.37 -6.15
C ASP A 103 -12.85 -21.46 -5.21
N ALA A 104 -11.66 -21.05 -5.64
CA ALA A 104 -10.53 -20.87 -4.74
C ALA A 104 -10.69 -19.60 -3.90
N THR A 105 -9.97 -19.49 -2.78
CA THR A 105 -10.03 -18.33 -1.88
C THR A 105 -8.72 -17.57 -1.91
N SER A 106 -8.73 -16.38 -2.49
CA SER A 106 -7.59 -15.45 -2.41
C SER A 106 -7.42 -14.93 -0.99
N HIS A 107 -6.18 -14.79 -0.54
CA HIS A 107 -5.82 -14.27 0.77
C HIS A 107 -4.69 -13.26 0.63
N TRP A 108 -4.90 -12.04 1.13
CA TRP A 108 -3.91 -10.98 1.08
C TRP A 108 -3.72 -10.37 2.47
N CYS A 109 -2.47 -10.10 2.82
CA CYS A 109 -2.09 -9.40 4.04
C CYS A 109 -1.67 -7.97 3.68
N PHE A 110 -2.22 -6.99 4.38
CA PHE A 110 -1.86 -5.57 4.27
C PHE A 110 -1.28 -5.10 5.60
N PRO A 111 0.05 -5.13 5.75
CA PRO A 111 0.73 -4.55 6.89
C PRO A 111 0.66 -3.02 6.90
N ILE A 112 0.52 -2.45 8.10
CA ILE A 112 0.52 -1.02 8.37
C ILE A 112 1.63 -0.76 9.39
N HIS A 113 2.67 -0.03 9.01
CA HIS A 113 3.84 0.21 9.84
C HIS A 113 3.85 1.64 10.41
N PHE A 114 4.24 1.78 11.68
CA PHE A 114 4.30 3.09 12.38
C PHE A 114 5.70 3.53 12.78
N GLY A 115 6.71 2.67 12.57
CA GLY A 115 8.08 2.89 13.00
C GLY A 115 9.09 2.85 11.87
N ARG A 116 10.36 3.10 12.19
CA ARG A 116 11.46 2.95 11.22
C ARG A 116 11.68 1.48 10.85
N ASP A 117 11.43 0.60 11.80
CA ASP A 117 11.45 -0.86 11.71
C ASP A 117 10.43 -1.47 12.71
N LEU A 118 10.24 -2.79 12.65
CA LEU A 118 9.26 -3.53 13.48
C LEU A 118 9.64 -3.63 14.97
N THR A 119 10.79 -3.09 15.37
CA THR A 119 11.32 -3.11 16.74
C THR A 119 11.60 -1.72 17.29
N ASP A 120 11.24 -0.66 16.55
CA ASP A 120 11.50 0.73 16.92
C ASP A 120 10.74 1.09 18.21
N PRO A 121 11.44 1.38 19.32
CA PRO A 121 10.78 1.73 20.57
C PRO A 121 10.34 3.20 20.62
N GLU A 122 10.87 4.06 19.73
CA GLU A 122 10.63 5.51 19.77
C GLU A 122 9.52 5.94 18.81
N TRP A 123 9.53 5.44 17.58
CA TRP A 123 8.51 5.73 16.57
C TRP A 123 7.55 4.55 16.49
N ILE A 124 6.45 4.65 17.20
CA ILE A 124 5.49 3.55 17.40
C ILE A 124 4.12 4.15 17.70
N PHE A 125 3.06 3.49 17.23
CA PHE A 125 1.71 3.93 17.52
C PHE A 125 1.39 3.66 18.99
N ASP A 126 1.09 4.71 19.75
CA ASP A 126 0.69 4.62 21.16
C ASP A 126 -0.81 4.94 21.28
N PRO A 127 -1.68 3.92 21.43
CA PRO A 127 -3.13 4.11 21.49
C PRO A 127 -3.57 5.10 22.57
N LYS A 128 -2.81 5.25 23.67
CA LYS A 128 -3.15 6.13 24.80
C LYS A 128 -3.06 7.62 24.45
N LYS A 129 -2.38 7.98 23.35
CA LYS A 129 -2.28 9.37 22.88
C LYS A 129 -3.49 9.79 22.05
N PHE A 130 -4.37 8.85 21.71
CA PHE A 130 -5.55 9.06 20.89
C PHE A 130 -6.83 8.93 21.73
N ARG A 131 -7.91 9.58 21.29
CA ARG A 131 -9.19 9.57 22.01
C ARG A 131 -10.07 8.40 21.60
N ASN A 132 -10.13 8.13 20.30
CA ASN A 132 -10.95 7.10 19.69
C ASN A 132 -10.27 6.58 18.41
N PRO A 133 -9.11 5.92 18.53
CA PRO A 133 -8.42 5.38 17.38
C PRO A 133 -9.23 4.24 16.74
N GLN A 134 -9.34 4.27 15.42
CA GLN A 134 -10.12 3.33 14.62
C GLN A 134 -9.34 2.88 13.40
N LEU A 135 -9.46 1.59 13.06
CA LEU A 135 -9.06 1.04 11.79
C LEU A 135 -10.29 0.99 10.88
N ARG A 136 -10.23 1.63 9.72
CA ARG A 136 -11.30 1.67 8.72
C ARG A 136 -10.83 0.97 7.45
N ILE A 137 -11.65 0.09 6.92
CA ILE A 137 -11.39 -0.65 5.68
C ILE A 137 -12.60 -0.46 4.77
N THR A 138 -12.40 0.08 3.58
CA THR A 138 -13.43 0.26 2.57
C THR A 138 -13.11 -0.60 1.35
N TRP A 139 -14.07 -1.43 0.93
CA TRP A 139 -13.90 -2.29 -0.24
C TRP A 139 -15.13 -2.27 -1.15
N ASP A 140 -14.91 -2.77 -2.36
CA ASP A 140 -15.93 -3.03 -3.36
C ASP A 140 -15.45 -4.16 -4.28
N LEU A 141 -16.05 -5.35 -4.13
CA LEU A 141 -15.69 -6.52 -4.92
C LEU A 141 -15.99 -6.33 -6.42
N ALA A 142 -16.78 -5.32 -6.79
CA ALA A 142 -17.10 -4.97 -8.18
C ALA A 142 -16.22 -3.84 -8.73
N ALA A 143 -15.23 -3.35 -7.98
CA ALA A 143 -14.45 -2.16 -8.32
C ALA A 143 -13.74 -2.25 -9.68
N VAL A 144 -13.23 -3.44 -10.01
CA VAL A 144 -12.53 -3.69 -11.27
C VAL A 144 -13.41 -4.47 -12.25
N ILE A 145 -13.98 -5.58 -11.79
CA ILE A 145 -14.82 -6.46 -12.59
C ILE A 145 -16.12 -6.70 -11.82
N PRO A 146 -17.30 -6.64 -12.48
CA PRO A 146 -18.57 -6.95 -11.84
C PRO A 146 -18.56 -8.30 -11.11
N ILE A 147 -19.34 -8.38 -10.03
CA ILE A 147 -19.55 -9.66 -9.32
C ILE A 147 -20.12 -10.69 -10.30
N GLY A 148 -19.55 -11.90 -10.29
CA GLY A 148 -20.01 -12.96 -11.19
C GLY A 148 -18.92 -13.41 -12.16
N HIS A 149 -19.26 -13.44 -13.45
CA HIS A 149 -18.41 -14.01 -14.49
C HIS A 149 -17.02 -13.37 -14.53
N GLY A 150 -15.97 -14.18 -14.35
CA GLY A 150 -14.57 -13.71 -14.26
C GLY A 150 -14.20 -12.97 -12.96
N GLY A 151 -15.15 -12.39 -12.25
CA GLY A 151 -14.90 -11.59 -11.04
C GLY A 151 -14.80 -12.39 -9.74
N MET A 152 -14.92 -11.67 -8.63
CA MET A 152 -15.09 -12.29 -7.31
C MET A 152 -16.48 -12.91 -7.17
N LYS A 153 -16.59 -13.92 -6.32
CA LYS A 153 -17.88 -14.48 -5.90
C LYS A 153 -18.62 -13.48 -5.02
N SER A 154 -19.95 -13.45 -5.12
CA SER A 154 -20.78 -12.62 -4.25
C SER A 154 -20.53 -12.96 -2.78
N ALA A 155 -20.36 -11.93 -1.96
CA ALA A 155 -20.21 -12.03 -0.50
C ALA A 155 -21.46 -12.64 0.16
N VAL A 156 -22.62 -12.60 -0.49
CA VAL A 156 -23.84 -13.28 -0.05
C VAL A 156 -23.66 -14.81 -0.10
N ASP A 157 -22.99 -15.33 -1.13
CA ASP A 157 -22.78 -16.77 -1.33
C ASP A 157 -21.50 -17.28 -0.68
N ALA A 158 -20.47 -16.43 -0.61
CA ALA A 158 -19.19 -16.71 0.02
C ALA A 158 -18.71 -15.46 0.76
N PRO A 159 -18.95 -15.37 2.09
CA PRO A 159 -18.62 -14.19 2.87
C PRO A 159 -17.16 -13.78 2.74
N ILE A 160 -16.94 -12.48 2.71
CA ILE A 160 -15.60 -11.90 2.87
C ILE A 160 -15.18 -12.13 4.32
N GLU A 161 -13.96 -12.61 4.52
CA GLU A 161 -13.39 -12.79 5.87
C GLU A 161 -12.24 -11.80 6.06
N ILE A 162 -12.37 -10.90 7.05
CA ILE A 162 -11.31 -9.96 7.44
C ILE A 162 -10.80 -10.33 8.82
N SER A 163 -9.47 -10.39 9.01
CA SER A 163 -8.87 -10.50 10.34
C SER A 163 -7.93 -9.32 10.59
N VAL A 164 -7.95 -8.80 11.82
CA VAL A 164 -7.07 -7.70 12.24
C VAL A 164 -6.10 -8.25 13.28
N TRP A 165 -4.81 -8.16 12.96
CA TRP A 165 -3.74 -8.58 13.84
C TRP A 165 -2.90 -7.37 14.23
N ALA A 166 -2.28 -7.40 15.40
CA ALA A 166 -1.39 -6.36 15.89
C ALA A 166 -0.09 -6.98 16.41
N LYS A 167 1.04 -6.35 16.08
CA LYS A 167 2.33 -6.58 16.70
C LYS A 167 2.53 -5.57 17.83
N ILE A 168 2.39 -6.05 19.06
CA ILE A 168 2.31 -5.24 20.27
C ILE A 168 3.64 -5.29 21.02
N MET A 169 4.12 -4.12 21.47
CA MET A 169 5.32 -3.99 22.31
C MET A 169 4.90 -3.79 23.77
N GLU A 170 4.98 -4.85 24.57
CA GLU A 170 4.56 -4.83 25.98
C GLU A 170 5.59 -4.14 26.89
N GLU A 171 6.87 -4.29 26.57
CA GLU A 171 7.97 -3.77 27.39
C GLU A 171 9.07 -3.16 26.52
N GLY A 172 9.56 -1.99 26.96
CA GLY A 172 10.69 -1.30 26.32
C GLY A 172 10.27 -0.19 25.36
N ALA A 173 8.98 -0.05 25.04
CA ALA A 173 8.47 1.07 24.26
C ALA A 173 8.72 2.41 24.98
N ARG A 174 9.17 3.41 24.22
CA ARG A 174 9.35 4.80 24.67
C ARG A 174 8.77 5.75 23.61
N PRO A 175 7.44 5.74 23.38
CA PRO A 175 6.85 6.39 22.22
C PRO A 175 7.07 7.90 22.22
N ARG A 176 7.81 8.40 21.22
CA ARG A 176 8.05 9.83 20.96
C ARG A 176 7.13 10.37 19.88
N GLY A 177 6.79 9.54 18.90
CA GLY A 177 5.88 9.85 17.81
C GLY A 177 5.57 8.59 17.01
N TYR A 178 5.01 8.77 15.82
CA TYR A 178 4.74 7.70 14.86
C TYR A 178 5.06 8.21 13.45
N LEU A 179 5.23 7.29 12.50
CA LEU A 179 5.31 7.63 11.09
C LEU A 179 3.91 7.66 10.47
N MET A 180 3.55 8.80 9.87
CA MET A 180 2.30 8.98 9.15
C MET A 180 2.48 8.59 7.69
N THR A 181 1.53 7.88 7.12
CA THR A 181 1.53 7.51 5.69
C THR A 181 0.17 7.82 5.08
N LYS A 182 0.14 8.71 4.08
CA LYS A 182 -1.10 9.11 3.42
C LYS A 182 -0.87 9.41 1.94
N GLN A 183 -1.90 9.17 1.14
CA GLN A 183 -1.96 9.63 -0.23
C GLN A 183 -1.99 11.17 -0.26
N VAL A 184 -1.10 11.79 -1.04
CA VAL A 184 -1.03 13.25 -1.19
C VAL A 184 -1.95 13.73 -2.30
N LYS A 185 -1.93 13.04 -3.45
CA LYS A 185 -2.73 13.35 -4.62
C LYS A 185 -2.93 12.10 -5.47
N GLU A 186 -4.10 12.00 -6.07
CA GLU A 186 -4.42 11.09 -7.17
C GLU A 186 -5.17 11.90 -8.23
N TYR A 187 -4.88 11.65 -9.49
CA TYR A 187 -5.51 12.33 -10.61
C TYR A 187 -5.42 11.45 -11.86
N THR A 188 -6.30 11.71 -12.83
CA THR A 188 -6.24 11.10 -14.17
C THR A 188 -5.77 12.17 -15.16
N PRO A 189 -4.67 11.97 -15.90
CA PRO A 189 -4.24 12.91 -16.93
C PRO A 189 -5.31 13.08 -18.02
N ALA A 190 -5.60 14.32 -18.42
CA ALA A 190 -6.52 14.60 -19.53
C ALA A 190 -5.81 14.60 -20.91
N GLY A 191 -4.49 14.58 -20.92
CA GLY A 191 -3.63 14.62 -22.09
C GLY A 191 -2.15 14.67 -21.67
N ALA A 192 -1.24 14.79 -22.64
CA ALA A 192 0.18 14.98 -22.36
C ALA A 192 0.44 16.34 -21.71
N GLY A 193 1.29 16.36 -20.68
CA GLY A 193 1.78 17.59 -20.05
C GLY A 193 2.05 17.49 -18.56
N ASP A 194 2.83 18.46 -18.08
CA ASP A 194 3.32 18.61 -16.70
C ASP A 194 2.22 18.65 -15.63
N GLU A 195 2.29 17.80 -14.62
CA GLU A 195 1.33 17.81 -13.50
C GLU A 195 1.93 18.21 -12.15
N VAL A 196 1.76 19.47 -11.76
CA VAL A 196 2.41 19.98 -10.56
C VAL A 196 1.68 19.67 -9.25
N THR A 197 2.34 18.88 -8.39
CA THR A 197 1.88 18.63 -7.02
C THR A 197 2.78 19.32 -6.00
N TRP A 198 2.18 19.98 -5.01
CA TRP A 198 2.90 20.61 -3.92
C TRP A 198 2.91 19.69 -2.71
N LEU A 199 4.09 19.39 -2.17
CA LEU A 199 4.22 18.55 -0.99
C LEU A 199 3.87 19.33 0.29
N PRO A 200 3.21 18.68 1.27
CA PRO A 200 2.90 19.31 2.55
C PRO A 200 4.17 19.62 3.36
N VAL A 201 4.12 20.71 4.12
CA VAL A 201 5.26 21.23 4.90
C VAL A 201 5.11 21.03 6.40
N ASP A 202 3.96 20.54 6.83
CA ASP A 202 3.58 20.43 8.24
C ASP A 202 4.49 19.47 9.00
N PHE A 203 4.96 18.42 8.31
CA PHE A 203 5.81 17.37 8.88
C PHE A 203 6.98 17.05 7.95
N PRO A 204 8.15 16.64 8.50
CA PRO A 204 9.25 16.14 7.68
C PRO A 204 8.83 14.91 6.88
N ILE A 205 9.11 14.93 5.58
CA ILE A 205 8.85 13.80 4.68
C ILE A 205 10.06 12.86 4.71
N ARG A 206 9.81 11.58 5.00
CA ARG A 206 10.84 10.52 5.03
C ARG A 206 10.87 9.71 3.72
N LYS A 207 9.69 9.44 3.18
CA LYS A 207 9.46 8.56 2.03
C LYS A 207 8.42 9.20 1.13
N LEU A 208 8.68 9.20 -0.18
CA LEU A 208 7.70 9.54 -1.20
C LEU A 208 7.60 8.36 -2.15
N MET A 209 6.38 7.90 -2.40
CA MET A 209 6.11 6.89 -3.41
C MET A 209 5.38 7.52 -4.58
N VAL A 210 5.79 7.18 -5.80
CA VAL A 210 5.13 7.59 -7.03
C VAL A 210 4.70 6.34 -7.77
N ARG A 211 3.46 6.38 -8.27
CA ARG A 211 2.86 5.35 -9.09
C ARG A 211 2.21 6.00 -10.30
N SER A 212 2.48 5.47 -11.47
CA SER A 212 1.67 5.69 -12.67
C SER A 212 0.98 4.38 -13.00
N TYR A 213 -0.32 4.43 -13.26
CA TYR A 213 -1.10 3.25 -13.59
C TYR A 213 -1.74 3.44 -14.96
N VAL A 214 -1.45 2.48 -15.84
CA VAL A 214 -2.10 2.29 -17.12
C VAL A 214 -2.38 0.81 -17.26
N GLU A 215 -3.58 0.48 -17.75
CA GLU A 215 -3.95 -0.92 -17.97
C GLU A 215 -3.10 -1.51 -19.10
N ASN A 216 -2.44 -2.65 -18.84
CA ASN A 216 -1.55 -3.33 -19.79
C ASN A 216 -0.26 -2.57 -20.14
N GLY A 217 0.14 -1.61 -19.32
CA GLY A 217 1.28 -0.75 -19.63
C GLY A 217 2.27 -0.62 -18.48
N GLN A 218 3.36 0.08 -18.75
CA GLN A 218 4.43 0.33 -17.80
C GLN A 218 4.38 1.78 -17.29
N MET A 219 4.95 2.02 -16.12
CA MET A 219 5.02 3.37 -15.56
C MET A 219 5.73 4.36 -16.51
N GLY A 220 6.78 3.92 -17.22
CA GLY A 220 7.49 4.73 -18.21
C GLY A 220 6.67 5.12 -19.45
N GLU A 221 5.58 4.41 -19.73
CA GLU A 221 4.72 4.69 -20.90
C GLU A 221 3.72 5.82 -20.63
N SER A 222 3.32 6.01 -19.37
CA SER A 222 2.39 7.08 -18.96
C SER A 222 3.06 8.23 -18.23
N THR A 223 4.32 8.05 -17.82
CA THR A 223 5.11 9.06 -17.13
C THR A 223 6.52 8.97 -17.68
N GLU A 224 6.92 9.95 -18.48
CA GLU A 224 8.24 9.93 -19.11
C GLU A 224 9.34 10.38 -18.12
N HIS A 225 8.98 11.23 -17.15
CA HIS A 225 9.97 11.93 -16.35
C HIS A 225 9.47 12.25 -14.93
N ILE A 226 10.37 12.14 -13.95
CA ILE A 226 10.10 12.44 -12.54
C ILE A 226 11.16 13.40 -12.03
N LYS A 227 10.67 14.51 -11.48
CA LYS A 227 11.50 15.53 -10.87
C LYS A 227 10.99 15.90 -9.48
N ILE A 228 11.93 15.95 -8.56
CA ILE A 228 11.79 16.60 -7.27
C ILE A 228 12.63 17.86 -7.26
N SER A 229 12.01 18.98 -6.92
CA SER A 229 12.67 20.27 -6.79
C SER A 229 12.44 20.88 -5.41
N GLN A 230 13.42 21.64 -4.92
CA GLN A 230 13.31 22.51 -3.76
C GLN A 230 13.83 23.91 -4.09
N ASP A 231 13.17 24.92 -3.52
CA ASP A 231 13.54 26.33 -3.59
C ASP A 231 13.77 26.81 -5.04
N GLN A 232 12.79 26.56 -5.92
CA GLN A 232 12.87 26.91 -7.34
C GLN A 232 14.11 26.32 -8.03
N ASP A 233 14.26 25.00 -7.97
CA ASP A 233 15.39 24.27 -8.59
C ASP A 233 16.77 24.58 -8.00
N LYS A 234 16.85 25.29 -6.87
CA LYS A 234 18.13 25.48 -6.16
C LYS A 234 18.72 24.15 -5.69
N TRP A 235 17.87 23.19 -5.33
CA TRP A 235 18.27 21.83 -5.04
C TRP A 235 17.30 20.84 -5.67
N ILE A 236 17.85 19.85 -6.37
CA ILE A 236 17.11 18.86 -7.14
C ILE A 236 17.65 17.48 -6.75
N PRO A 237 17.02 16.78 -5.78
CA PRO A 237 17.48 15.47 -5.36
C PRO A 237 17.18 14.35 -6.37
N VAL A 238 16.16 14.50 -7.21
CA VAL A 238 15.79 13.53 -8.25
C VAL A 238 15.37 14.31 -9.50
N ASP A 239 15.97 13.97 -10.64
CA ASP A 239 15.65 14.49 -11.97
C ASP A 239 15.98 13.41 -12.98
N LEU A 240 15.05 12.48 -13.19
CA LEU A 240 15.31 11.25 -13.93
C LEU A 240 14.15 10.97 -14.89
N ALA A 241 14.48 10.42 -16.05
CA ALA A 241 13.49 9.69 -16.85
C ALA A 241 12.88 8.58 -15.98
N ALA A 242 11.58 8.29 -16.17
CA ALA A 242 10.90 7.32 -15.33
C ALA A 242 11.56 5.94 -15.39
N ASP A 243 12.02 5.50 -16.57
CA ASP A 243 12.74 4.23 -16.73
C ASP A 243 14.04 4.17 -15.91
N ASP A 244 14.79 5.28 -15.84
CA ASP A 244 16.03 5.33 -15.06
C ASP A 244 15.75 5.41 -13.56
N PHE A 245 14.71 6.14 -13.16
CA PHE A 245 14.23 6.13 -11.77
C PHE A 245 13.85 4.73 -11.33
N ILE A 246 13.13 4.03 -12.20
CA ILE A 246 12.68 2.68 -11.99
C ILE A 246 13.88 1.69 -11.88
N ARG A 247 14.90 1.81 -12.73
CA ARG A 247 16.15 1.02 -12.61
C ARG A 247 16.89 1.30 -11.30
N LEU A 248 16.86 2.55 -10.83
CA LEU A 248 17.41 2.91 -9.53
C LEU A 248 16.67 2.17 -8.40
N MET A 249 15.35 2.00 -8.51
CA MET A 249 14.54 1.26 -7.54
C MET A 249 14.85 -0.23 -7.53
N ILE A 250 15.01 -0.86 -8.70
CA ILE A 250 15.46 -2.26 -8.79
C ILE A 250 16.78 -2.42 -8.01
N ASN A 251 17.74 -1.52 -8.23
CA ASN A 251 19.05 -1.63 -7.60
C ASN A 251 18.97 -1.45 -6.07
N TRP A 252 18.02 -0.66 -5.57
CA TRP A 252 17.83 -0.45 -4.13
C TRP A 252 16.97 -1.54 -3.47
N PHE A 253 16.07 -2.17 -4.22
CA PHE A 253 15.11 -3.16 -3.76
C PHE A 253 15.02 -4.36 -4.72
N PRO A 254 16.10 -5.14 -4.91
CA PRO A 254 16.13 -6.22 -5.90
C PRO A 254 15.13 -7.35 -5.59
N GLU A 255 14.78 -7.55 -4.33
CA GLU A 255 13.76 -8.51 -3.90
C GLU A 255 12.36 -8.14 -4.42
N MET A 256 12.13 -6.86 -4.72
CA MET A 256 10.88 -6.38 -5.32
C MET A 256 10.83 -6.62 -6.84
N GLU A 257 11.97 -6.86 -7.50
CA GLU A 257 12.06 -7.26 -8.90
C GLU A 257 11.89 -8.78 -9.06
N THR A 258 12.58 -9.56 -8.23
CA THR A 258 12.62 -11.05 -8.33
C THR A 258 11.32 -11.76 -7.96
N ALA A 259 10.30 -11.04 -7.49
CA ALA A 259 8.97 -11.60 -7.26
C ALA A 259 8.19 -11.88 -8.58
N GLY A 260 8.74 -11.55 -9.74
CA GLY A 260 8.34 -12.06 -11.05
C GLY A 260 9.31 -13.14 -11.55
N ASP A 261 9.00 -14.41 -11.31
CA ASP A 261 9.85 -15.55 -11.70
C ASP A 261 9.85 -15.76 -13.24
N PRO A 262 10.96 -16.18 -13.89
CA PRO A 262 11.11 -16.25 -15.34
C PRO A 262 10.43 -17.46 -16.02
N TYR A 263 9.64 -18.24 -15.29
CA TYR A 263 8.88 -19.39 -15.82
C TYR A 263 7.40 -19.09 -16.10
N MET A 264 6.94 -17.86 -15.88
CA MET A 264 5.58 -17.47 -16.27
C MET A 264 5.57 -17.18 -17.77
N SER A 265 4.60 -17.74 -18.48
CA SER A 265 4.56 -17.69 -19.93
C SER A 265 4.41 -16.25 -20.44
N HIS A 266 4.80 -15.97 -21.68
CA HIS A 266 4.72 -14.64 -22.33
C HIS A 266 3.33 -13.93 -22.27
N HIS A 267 2.29 -14.57 -21.72
CA HIS A 267 0.95 -14.03 -21.52
C HIS A 267 0.64 -13.64 -20.05
N GLU A 268 1.51 -13.99 -19.10
CA GLU A 268 1.42 -13.70 -17.65
C GLU A 268 2.41 -12.60 -17.22
N TYR A 269 3.17 -12.06 -18.18
CA TYR A 269 4.38 -11.27 -17.94
C TYR A 269 4.16 -9.80 -17.54
N ARG A 270 2.91 -9.32 -17.40
CA ARG A 270 2.68 -7.87 -17.47
C ARG A 270 2.28 -7.14 -16.21
N GLU A 271 1.56 -7.69 -15.24
CA GLU A 271 1.28 -6.93 -14.00
C GLU A 271 0.97 -7.83 -12.79
N HIS A 272 1.91 -8.69 -12.39
CA HIS A 272 1.98 -8.94 -10.95
C HIS A 272 2.44 -7.63 -10.32
N PHE A 273 2.00 -7.29 -9.11
CA PHE A 273 2.31 -5.97 -8.53
C PHE A 273 3.75 -5.85 -7.99
N GLY A 274 4.64 -6.65 -8.59
CA GLY A 274 6.10 -6.57 -8.69
C GLY A 274 6.63 -7.02 -10.09
N GLY A 275 5.80 -6.94 -11.13
CA GLY A 275 6.12 -7.27 -12.50
C GLY A 275 6.97 -6.15 -13.06
N TRP A 276 8.23 -6.45 -13.32
CA TRP A 276 9.35 -5.54 -13.55
C TRP A 276 9.30 -4.23 -12.74
N LEU A 277 8.37 -3.29 -12.96
CA LEU A 277 8.50 -1.90 -12.53
C LEU A 277 7.11 -1.24 -12.33
N GLY A 278 6.74 -0.86 -11.10
CA GLY A 278 5.44 -0.20 -10.89
C GLY A 278 5.25 0.66 -9.64
N HIS A 279 6.26 0.79 -8.80
CA HIS A 279 6.28 1.72 -7.68
C HIS A 279 7.71 2.15 -7.48
N GLY A 280 7.96 3.45 -7.39
CA GLY A 280 9.27 3.92 -6.98
C GLY A 280 9.24 4.69 -5.69
N LEU A 281 10.18 4.36 -4.83
CA LEU A 281 10.39 4.95 -3.52
C LEU A 281 11.54 5.95 -3.58
N ILE A 282 11.23 7.23 -3.42
CA ILE A 282 12.26 8.24 -3.22
C ILE A 282 12.57 8.27 -1.72
N CYS A 283 13.69 7.62 -1.35
CA CYS A 283 14.25 7.67 -0.01
C CYS A 283 15.22 8.84 0.14
N SER A 284 15.03 9.62 1.20
CA SER A 284 16.03 10.56 1.69
C SER A 284 16.86 9.85 2.79
N GLY A 285 18.03 9.34 2.40
CA GLY A 285 19.05 8.83 3.34
C GLY A 285 18.85 7.41 3.89
N THR A 286 19.92 6.89 4.52
CA THR A 286 20.03 5.54 5.09
C THR A 286 18.96 5.23 6.14
N THR A 287 18.61 3.95 6.30
CA THR A 287 17.58 3.41 7.22
C THR A 287 17.76 3.82 8.69
N SER A 288 18.93 4.31 9.09
CA SER A 288 19.28 4.77 10.44
C SER A 288 19.30 6.29 10.63
N LEU A 289 19.19 7.08 9.55
CA LEU A 289 19.23 8.53 9.60
C LEU A 289 17.86 9.12 9.25
N ILE A 290 17.24 9.83 10.20
CA ILE A 290 16.15 10.75 9.88
C ILE A 290 16.79 11.92 9.14
N VAL A 291 16.93 11.82 7.82
CA VAL A 291 17.16 13.00 6.99
C VAL A 291 15.80 13.68 6.87
N ALA A 292 15.51 14.55 7.84
CA ALA A 292 14.35 15.41 7.77
C ALA A 292 14.56 16.41 6.62
N LEU A 293 13.84 16.22 5.51
CA LEU A 293 13.67 17.27 4.51
C LEU A 293 12.74 18.34 5.11
N ARG A 294 13.33 19.28 5.85
CA ARG A 294 12.62 20.35 6.56
C ARG A 294 12.68 21.63 5.71
N GLY A 295 11.52 22.21 5.37
CA GLY A 295 11.43 23.55 4.74
C GLY A 295 11.15 23.59 3.24
N TRP A 296 10.17 22.83 2.76
CA TRP A 296 9.85 22.80 1.33
C TRP A 296 8.82 23.84 0.92
N THR A 297 9.19 24.77 0.05
CA THR A 297 8.23 25.46 -0.81
C THR A 297 8.75 25.32 -2.24
N SER A 298 8.39 24.29 -3.01
CA SER A 298 7.84 24.44 -4.38
C SER A 298 7.69 23.21 -5.30
N ASN A 299 6.76 23.34 -6.25
CA ASN A 299 6.51 22.70 -7.58
C ASN A 299 7.10 21.31 -7.91
N MET A 300 6.29 20.40 -8.49
CA MET A 300 6.70 19.09 -9.02
C MET A 300 6.22 18.83 -10.46
N PHE A 301 6.75 17.79 -11.11
CA PHE A 301 6.46 17.19 -12.43
C PHE A 301 6.55 18.03 -13.72
N ARG A 302 7.22 17.38 -14.69
CA ARG A 302 7.21 17.65 -16.12
C ARG A 302 6.77 16.35 -16.81
N ALA A 303 5.80 16.38 -17.71
CA ALA A 303 5.34 15.23 -18.48
C ALA A 303 5.45 15.47 -19.99
#